data_AF-A0A368S1Y3-F1
#
_entry.id   AF-A0A368S1Y3-F1
#
_cell.length_a   1.000
_cell.length_b   1.000
_cell.length_c   1.000
_cell.angle_alpha   90.00
_cell.angle_beta   90.00
_cell.angle_gamma   90.00
#
_symmetry.space_group_name_H-M   'P 1'
#
loop_
_entity.id
_entity.type
_entity.pdbx_description
1 polymer ?
#
loop_
_entity_poly.entity_id
_entity_poly.type
_entity_poly.pdbx_seq_one_letter_code
_entity_poly.pdbx_strand_id
1 'polypeptide(L)'
;MAPASPHGEHFAEVVLVRHGQTDWNVSRIVQGRMDQELNETGRQQAAMLVLDLALTERHMGLFQGWTIDDAKRSEAFKAFARGGRDQEIPGGGESLDQLFERCVPRLNAIAEKHKGERVVIVSHEAVIEEICKHADPTISVGMKIPNTSISVIHVSGSDGRWILEKFGDAGHLTGDGFP
;
A
#
# COMPACT_ATOMS: atom_id res chain seq x y z
N MET A 1 15.25 2.25 25.21
CA MET A 1 14.89 2.09 23.79
C MET A 1 15.22 3.39 23.10
N ALA A 2 15.80 3.37 21.90
CA ALA A 2 15.96 4.60 21.12
C ALA A 2 14.56 5.12 20.73
N PRO A 3 14.31 6.44 20.74
CA PRO A 3 13.05 6.99 20.26
C PRO A 3 12.85 6.56 18.80
N ALA A 4 11.67 6.03 18.49
CA ALA A 4 11.40 5.42 17.19
C ALA A 4 11.34 6.42 16.03
N SER A 5 11.07 7.71 16.31
CA SER A 5 11.06 8.77 15.32
C SER A 5 12.18 9.80 15.59
N PRO A 6 13.00 10.17 14.58
CA PRO A 6 13.95 11.27 14.68
C PRO A 6 13.26 12.65 14.74
N HIS A 7 11.95 12.72 14.50
CA HIS A 7 11.16 13.96 14.49
C HIS A 7 10.48 14.27 15.84
N GLY A 8 10.73 13.47 16.88
CA GLY A 8 10.25 13.69 18.25
C GLY A 8 9.02 12.87 18.64
N GLU A 9 8.61 12.98 19.91
CA GLU A 9 7.58 12.12 20.52
C GLU A 9 6.17 12.29 19.94
N HIS A 10 5.93 13.33 19.13
CA HIS A 10 4.64 13.58 18.50
C HIS A 10 4.44 12.81 17.19
N PHE A 11 5.49 12.21 16.64
CA PHE A 11 5.45 11.47 15.38
C PHE A 11 5.45 9.96 15.62
N ALA A 12 4.63 9.25 14.85
CA ALA A 12 4.79 7.81 14.64
C ALA A 12 5.64 7.59 13.38
N GLU A 13 6.59 6.66 13.45
CA GLU A 13 7.31 6.20 12.27
C GLU A 13 6.54 5.03 11.65
N VAL A 14 5.98 5.24 10.47
CA VAL A 14 5.22 4.25 9.73
C VAL A 14 6.11 3.62 8.67
N VAL A 15 6.37 2.32 8.83
CA VAL A 15 7.14 1.51 7.89
C VAL A 15 6.18 0.69 7.05
N LEU A 16 6.01 1.07 5.79
CA LEU A 16 5.20 0.36 4.83
C LEU A 16 6.04 -0.66 4.08
N VAL A 17 5.59 -1.90 4.08
CA VAL A 17 6.24 -3.01 3.38
C VAL A 17 5.28 -3.55 2.33
N ARG A 18 5.70 -3.60 1.06
CA ARG A 18 4.91 -4.34 0.04
C ARG A 18 5.01 -5.83 0.35
N HIS A 19 3.90 -6.56 0.28
CA HIS A 19 3.91 -8.01 0.45
C HIS A 19 4.90 -8.73 -0.49
N GLY A 20 5.29 -9.95 -0.13
CA GLY A 20 6.18 -10.81 -0.93
C GLY A 20 5.60 -11.16 -2.30
N GLN A 21 6.47 -11.58 -3.23
CA GLN A 21 6.07 -11.95 -4.59
C GLN A 21 5.14 -13.18 -4.59
N THR A 22 4.12 -13.13 -5.43
CA THR A 22 3.21 -14.26 -5.73
C THR A 22 3.28 -14.63 -7.22
N ASP A 23 2.80 -15.82 -7.59
CA ASP A 23 2.71 -16.27 -8.99
C ASP A 23 1.89 -15.31 -9.87
N TRP A 24 0.89 -14.66 -9.27
CA TRP A 24 0.07 -13.65 -9.93
C TRP A 24 0.84 -12.37 -10.19
N ASN A 25 1.72 -11.96 -9.26
CA ASN A 25 2.60 -10.81 -9.50
C ASN A 25 3.56 -11.10 -10.66
N VAL A 26 4.15 -12.30 -10.71
CA VAL A 26 5.04 -12.73 -11.80
C VAL A 26 4.30 -12.74 -13.14
N SER A 27 3.08 -13.27 -13.14
CA SER A 27 2.24 -13.39 -14.33
C SER A 27 1.48 -12.09 -14.68
N ARG A 28 1.73 -10.98 -13.95
CA ARG A 28 1.08 -9.67 -14.13
C ARG A 28 -0.46 -9.75 -14.10
N ILE A 29 -1.00 -10.60 -13.23
CA ILE A 29 -2.43 -10.73 -12.97
C ILE A 29 -2.84 -9.71 -11.90
N VAL A 30 -3.94 -9.00 -12.15
CA VAL A 30 -4.54 -8.03 -11.24
C VAL A 30 -5.18 -8.77 -10.07
N GLN A 31 -4.53 -8.73 -8.91
CA GLN A 31 -4.98 -9.44 -7.72
C GLN A 31 -6.17 -8.76 -7.04
N GLY A 32 -6.11 -7.43 -6.85
CA GLY A 32 -7.13 -6.70 -6.07
C GLY A 32 -7.28 -7.28 -4.67
N ARG A 33 -8.52 -7.55 -4.23
CA ARG A 33 -8.81 -8.17 -2.92
C ARG A 33 -8.98 -9.69 -2.96
N MET A 34 -8.51 -10.34 -4.03
CA MET A 34 -8.54 -11.80 -4.11
C MET A 34 -7.42 -12.37 -3.25
N ASP A 35 -7.79 -12.95 -2.10
CA ASP A 35 -6.86 -13.63 -1.22
C ASP A 35 -6.56 -15.05 -1.72
N GLN A 36 -5.29 -15.43 -1.65
CA GLN A 36 -4.88 -16.84 -1.63
C GLN A 36 -4.98 -17.34 -0.19
N GLU A 37 -5.52 -18.54 0.03
CA GLU A 37 -5.69 -19.05 1.39
C GLU A 37 -4.35 -19.25 2.11
N LEU A 38 -4.24 -18.71 3.32
CA LEU A 38 -3.11 -18.96 4.22
C LEU A 38 -3.12 -20.42 4.70
N ASN A 39 -1.96 -21.06 4.79
CA ASN A 39 -1.82 -22.34 5.49
C ASN A 39 -1.93 -22.18 7.02
N GLU A 40 -1.95 -23.30 7.77
CA GLU A 40 -2.15 -23.29 9.23
C GLU A 40 -1.15 -22.39 9.97
N THR A 41 0.13 -22.47 9.63
CA THR A 41 1.17 -21.61 10.20
C THR A 41 0.94 -20.13 9.87
N GLY A 42 0.55 -19.84 8.62
CA GLY A 42 0.22 -18.48 8.18
C GLY A 42 -0.97 -17.89 8.92
N ARG A 43 -1.99 -18.70 9.25
CA ARG A 43 -3.14 -18.27 10.06
C ARG A 43 -2.75 -17.92 11.50
N GLN A 44 -1.88 -18.71 12.11
CA GLN A 44 -1.37 -18.45 13.47
C GLN A 44 -0.50 -17.18 13.52
N GLN A 45 0.31 -16.95 12.49
CA GLN A 45 1.06 -15.71 12.33
C GLN A 45 0.13 -14.50 12.12
N ALA A 46 -0.90 -14.66 11.27
CA ALA A 46 -1.89 -13.61 11.03
C ALA A 46 -2.73 -13.27 12.28
N ALA A 47 -2.98 -14.22 13.18
CA ALA A 47 -3.69 -13.98 14.43
C ALA A 47 -2.93 -13.07 15.41
N MET A 48 -1.61 -12.92 15.22
CA MET A 48 -0.78 -11.96 15.95
C MET A 48 -0.72 -10.58 15.28
N LEU A 49 -1.30 -10.44 14.09
CA LEU A 49 -1.38 -9.21 13.33
C LEU A 49 -2.77 -8.56 13.50
N VAL A 50 -2.81 -7.24 13.43
CA VAL A 50 -4.07 -6.50 13.29
C VAL A 50 -4.41 -6.42 11.82
N LEU A 51 -5.47 -7.11 11.40
CA LEU A 51 -6.02 -6.97 10.05
C LEU A 51 -6.79 -5.66 9.95
N ASP A 52 -6.44 -4.87 8.94
CA ASP A 52 -7.03 -3.54 8.73
C ASP A 52 -7.56 -3.41 7.31
N LEU A 53 -8.89 -3.50 7.18
CA LEU A 53 -9.56 -3.45 5.88
C LEU A 53 -9.30 -2.13 5.14
N ALA A 54 -9.08 -1.03 5.87
CA ALA A 54 -8.78 0.26 5.27
C ALA A 54 -7.39 0.34 4.64
N LEU A 55 -6.52 -0.65 4.91
CA LEU A 55 -5.16 -0.77 4.36
C LEU A 55 -5.00 -1.99 3.43
N THR A 56 -6.11 -2.62 3.05
CA THR A 56 -6.13 -3.68 2.01
C THR A 56 -5.99 -3.09 0.61
N GLU A 57 -5.60 -3.92 -0.37
CA GLU A 57 -5.44 -3.46 -1.74
C GLU A 57 -6.73 -2.84 -2.31
N ARG A 58 -6.56 -1.93 -3.27
CA ARG A 58 -7.65 -1.34 -4.03
C ARG A 58 -8.52 -2.44 -4.65
N HIS A 59 -9.83 -2.36 -4.45
CA HIS A 59 -10.76 -3.25 -5.14
C HIS A 59 -10.77 -2.91 -6.63
N MET A 60 -10.28 -3.82 -7.47
CA MET A 60 -10.10 -3.56 -8.90
C MET A 60 -11.35 -3.87 -9.73
N GLY A 61 -12.48 -4.14 -9.06
CA GLY A 61 -13.78 -4.39 -9.70
C GLY A 61 -13.69 -5.47 -10.78
N LEU A 62 -14.18 -5.13 -11.96
CA LEU A 62 -14.20 -5.97 -13.16
C LEU A 62 -12.83 -6.51 -13.55
N PHE A 63 -11.75 -5.81 -13.22
CA PHE A 63 -10.40 -6.20 -13.64
C PHE A 63 -9.75 -7.24 -12.71
N GLN A 64 -10.36 -7.59 -11.58
CA GLN A 64 -9.81 -8.63 -10.69
C GLN A 64 -9.69 -9.98 -11.42
N GLY A 65 -8.53 -10.61 -11.31
CA GLY A 65 -8.21 -11.88 -11.97
C GLY A 65 -7.82 -11.75 -13.44
N TRP A 66 -7.82 -10.55 -14.03
CA TRP A 66 -7.37 -10.36 -15.41
C TRP A 66 -5.87 -10.11 -15.45
N THR A 67 -5.20 -10.46 -16.54
CA THR A 67 -3.86 -9.93 -16.79
C THR A 67 -3.93 -8.42 -17.01
N ILE A 68 -2.87 -7.69 -16.63
CA ILE A 68 -2.79 -6.25 -16.88
C ILE A 68 -2.93 -5.95 -18.38
N ASP A 69 -2.40 -6.82 -19.24
CA ASP A 69 -2.45 -6.63 -20.69
C ASP A 69 -3.88 -6.83 -21.24
N ASP A 70 -4.62 -7.82 -20.75
CA ASP A 70 -6.02 -8.02 -21.12
C ASP A 70 -6.89 -6.87 -20.62
N ALA A 71 -6.67 -6.43 -19.38
CA ALA A 71 -7.35 -5.25 -18.85
C ALA A 71 -7.10 -4.04 -19.75
N LYS A 72 -5.85 -3.72 -20.09
CA LYS A 72 -5.48 -2.60 -20.96
C LYS A 72 -6.09 -2.65 -22.36
N ARG A 73 -6.35 -3.83 -22.89
CA ARG A 73 -7.00 -4.00 -24.21
C ARG A 73 -8.49 -3.69 -24.17
N SER A 74 -9.13 -3.82 -23.01
CA SER A 74 -10.57 -3.60 -22.86
C SER A 74 -10.98 -2.13 -22.99
N GLU A 75 -12.17 -1.89 -23.54
CA GLU A 75 -12.76 -0.55 -23.58
C GLU A 75 -13.06 -0.02 -22.18
N ALA A 76 -13.42 -0.90 -21.25
CA ALA A 76 -13.65 -0.54 -19.85
C ALA A 76 -12.40 0.08 -19.22
N PHE A 77 -11.21 -0.50 -19.44
CA PHE A 77 -9.97 0.06 -18.91
C PHE A 77 -9.61 1.37 -19.60
N LYS A 78 -9.80 1.49 -20.91
CA LYS A 78 -9.52 2.75 -21.64
C LYS A 78 -10.44 3.88 -21.18
N ALA A 79 -11.71 3.60 -20.90
CA ALA A 79 -12.64 4.56 -20.35
C ALA A 79 -12.24 4.97 -18.93
N PHE A 80 -11.95 3.99 -18.07
CA PHE A 80 -11.46 4.21 -16.70
C PHE A 80 -10.16 5.04 -16.67
N ALA A 81 -9.17 4.71 -17.51
CA ALA A 81 -7.88 5.40 -17.59
C ALA A 81 -7.96 6.84 -18.10
N ARG A 82 -9.08 7.23 -18.72
CA ARG A 82 -9.37 8.62 -19.13
C ARG A 82 -10.18 9.39 -18.07
N GLY A 83 -10.68 8.69 -17.05
CA GLY A 83 -11.49 9.27 -15.97
C GLY A 83 -10.67 10.05 -14.95
N GLY A 84 -11.37 10.76 -14.07
CA GLY A 84 -10.81 11.44 -12.90
C GLY A 84 -10.51 10.48 -11.74
N ARG A 85 -10.00 11.03 -10.64
CA ARG A 85 -9.72 10.25 -9.43
C ARG A 85 -11.00 9.74 -8.73
N ASP A 86 -12.12 10.38 -8.99
CA ASP A 86 -13.47 10.07 -8.53
C ASP A 86 -14.12 8.92 -9.31
N GLN A 87 -13.55 8.54 -10.45
CA GLN A 87 -14.10 7.48 -11.30
C GLN A 87 -13.95 6.10 -10.63
N GLU A 88 -15.10 5.50 -10.30
CA GLU A 88 -15.18 4.10 -9.87
C GLU A 88 -14.87 3.13 -11.02
N ILE A 89 -14.32 1.98 -10.67
CA ILE A 89 -14.09 0.89 -11.62
C ILE A 89 -15.38 0.05 -11.69
N PRO A 90 -15.91 -0.28 -12.88
CA PRO A 90 -17.08 -1.16 -13.01
C PRO A 90 -16.94 -2.47 -12.23
N GLY A 91 -18.04 -3.07 -11.80
CA GLY A 91 -18.00 -4.29 -10.96
C GLY A 91 -17.67 -4.02 -9.49
N GLY A 92 -18.01 -2.82 -8.99
CA GLY A 92 -17.83 -2.43 -7.59
C GLY A 92 -16.39 -2.12 -7.21
N GLY A 93 -15.54 -1.74 -8.16
CA GLY A 93 -14.16 -1.35 -7.88
C GLY A 93 -14.04 0.10 -7.43
N GLU A 94 -13.08 0.34 -6.54
CA GLU A 94 -12.89 1.63 -5.89
C GLU A 94 -12.36 2.67 -6.87
N SER A 95 -12.76 3.93 -6.69
CA SER A 95 -12.05 5.09 -7.25
C SER A 95 -10.73 5.35 -6.50
N LEU A 96 -9.89 6.25 -7.00
CA LEU A 96 -8.68 6.65 -6.26
C LEU A 96 -9.04 7.50 -5.05
N ASP A 97 -10.09 8.32 -5.15
CA ASP A 97 -10.55 9.12 -4.02
C ASP A 97 -11.13 8.25 -2.90
N GLN A 98 -11.87 7.18 -3.24
CA GLN A 98 -12.32 6.20 -2.23
C GLN A 98 -11.15 5.48 -1.55
N LEU A 99 -10.12 5.11 -2.31
CA LEU A 99 -8.89 4.53 -1.75
C LEU A 99 -8.23 5.51 -0.77
N PHE A 100 -8.10 6.78 -1.16
CA PHE A 100 -7.56 7.85 -0.32
C PHE A 100 -8.38 8.05 0.95
N GLU A 101 -9.70 8.16 0.83
CA GLU A 101 -10.64 8.40 1.92
C GLU A 101 -10.60 7.31 3.00
N ARG A 102 -10.24 6.07 2.65
CA ARG A 102 -10.06 5.01 3.65
C ARG A 102 -8.63 4.94 4.20
N CYS A 103 -7.59 5.07 3.37
CA CYS A 103 -6.23 4.76 3.82
C CYS A 103 -5.59 5.92 4.60
N VAL A 104 -5.79 7.17 4.17
CA VAL A 104 -5.12 8.33 4.79
C VAL A 104 -5.69 8.65 6.18
N PRO A 105 -7.01 8.78 6.38
CA PRO A 105 -7.56 8.96 7.72
C PRO A 105 -7.21 7.81 8.66
N ARG A 106 -7.11 6.59 8.12
CA ARG A 106 -6.72 5.43 8.93
C ARG A 106 -5.28 5.52 9.41
N LEU A 107 -4.35 5.90 8.54
CA LEU A 107 -2.94 6.06 8.92
C LEU A 107 -2.78 7.20 9.95
N ASN A 108 -3.54 8.29 9.81
CA ASN A 108 -3.56 9.36 10.81
C ASN A 108 -4.03 8.84 12.18
N ALA A 109 -5.09 8.04 12.23
CA ALA A 109 -5.57 7.45 13.48
C ALA A 109 -4.57 6.47 14.11
N ILE A 110 -3.85 5.71 13.29
CA ILE A 110 -2.75 4.84 13.76
C ILE A 110 -1.63 5.71 14.35
N ALA A 111 -1.21 6.76 13.64
CA ALA A 111 -0.15 7.66 14.09
C ALA A 111 -0.50 8.39 15.39
N GLU A 112 -1.76 8.83 15.53
CA GLU A 112 -2.26 9.46 16.76
C GLU A 112 -2.16 8.52 17.96
N LYS A 113 -2.49 7.24 17.76
CA LYS A 113 -2.46 6.20 18.80
C LYS A 113 -1.03 5.76 19.16
N HIS A 114 -0.11 5.79 18.20
CA HIS A 114 1.24 5.21 18.30
C HIS A 114 2.33 6.29 18.26
N LYS A 115 2.07 7.46 18.87
CA LYS A 115 3.02 8.57 19.01
C LYS A 115 4.33 8.12 19.65
N GLY A 116 5.46 8.42 19.01
CA GLY A 116 6.80 8.03 19.47
C GLY A 116 7.14 6.55 19.24
N GLU A 117 6.24 5.77 18.64
CA GLU A 117 6.43 4.36 18.32
C GLU A 117 6.71 4.15 16.83
N ARG A 118 7.24 2.96 16.50
CA ARG A 118 7.39 2.47 15.13
C ARG A 118 6.25 1.49 14.84
N VAL A 119 5.51 1.74 13.76
CA VAL A 119 4.43 0.86 13.29
C VAL A 119 4.83 0.27 11.95
N VAL A 120 4.84 -1.06 11.85
CA VAL A 120 5.05 -1.76 10.58
C VAL A 120 3.70 -2.13 9.99
N ILE A 121 3.49 -1.75 8.72
CA ILE A 121 2.28 -2.04 7.96
C ILE A 121 2.68 -2.79 6.70
N VAL A 122 2.21 -4.02 6.56
CA VAL A 122 2.36 -4.80 5.33
C VAL A 122 1.13 -4.57 4.46
N SER A 123 1.33 -4.09 3.24
CA SER A 123 0.24 -3.76 2.31
C SER A 123 0.65 -4.03 0.86
N HIS A 124 -0.06 -3.42 -0.07
CA HIS A 124 0.02 -3.66 -1.50
C HIS A 124 0.33 -2.38 -2.27
N GLU A 125 0.50 -2.50 -3.58
CA GLU A 125 1.07 -1.44 -4.42
C GLU A 125 0.22 -0.18 -4.45
N ALA A 126 -1.11 -0.27 -4.68
CA ALA A 126 -1.91 0.94 -4.84
C ALA A 126 -2.05 1.71 -3.53
N VAL A 127 -2.14 1.00 -2.39
CA VAL A 127 -2.17 1.62 -1.06
C VAL A 127 -0.87 2.36 -0.76
N ILE A 128 0.29 1.72 -1.00
CA ILE A 128 1.60 2.33 -0.74
C ILE A 128 1.81 3.52 -1.66
N GLU A 129 1.44 3.41 -2.94
CA GLU A 129 1.56 4.52 -3.89
C GLU A 129 0.70 5.71 -3.47
N GLU A 130 -0.56 5.49 -3.08
CA GLU A 130 -1.47 6.56 -2.65
C GLU A 130 -0.98 7.25 -1.36
N ILE A 131 -0.53 6.47 -0.37
CA ILE A 131 0.03 6.98 0.87
C ILE A 131 1.30 7.80 0.61
N CYS A 132 2.24 7.28 -0.17
CA CYS A 132 3.49 7.98 -0.44
C CYS A 132 3.24 9.27 -1.23
N LYS A 133 2.31 9.28 -2.19
CA LYS A 133 1.91 10.50 -2.90
C LYS A 133 1.23 11.52 -2.01
N HIS A 134 0.45 11.07 -1.02
CA HIS A 134 -0.11 11.99 -0.02
C HIS A 134 0.99 12.67 0.81
N ALA A 135 2.03 11.91 1.19
CA ALA A 135 3.19 12.44 1.91
C ALA A 135 4.08 13.36 1.05
N ASP A 136 4.26 13.02 -0.24
CA ASP A 136 5.05 13.78 -1.19
C ASP A 136 4.38 13.77 -2.58
N PRO A 137 3.64 14.85 -2.94
CA PRO A 137 2.96 14.97 -4.23
C PRO A 137 3.88 15.00 -5.45
N THR A 138 5.21 15.10 -5.26
CA THR A 138 6.17 15.10 -6.37
C THR A 138 6.48 13.69 -6.89
N ILE A 139 6.06 12.64 -6.18
CA ILE A 139 6.21 11.26 -6.64
C ILE A 139 5.45 11.05 -7.96
N SER A 140 6.17 10.60 -8.97
CA SER A 140 5.61 10.32 -10.30
C SER A 140 4.68 9.10 -10.27
N VAL A 141 3.57 9.18 -10.99
CA VAL A 141 2.62 8.07 -11.16
C VAL A 141 3.31 6.89 -11.85
N GLY A 142 3.12 5.68 -11.31
CA GLY A 142 3.61 4.44 -11.94
C GLY A 142 5.10 4.16 -11.72
N MET A 143 5.76 4.86 -10.78
CA MET A 143 7.06 4.43 -10.28
C MET A 143 6.95 3.00 -9.72
N LYS A 144 7.89 2.14 -10.09
CA LYS A 144 7.89 0.74 -9.64
C LYS A 144 8.13 0.67 -8.15
N ILE A 145 7.22 0.02 -7.41
CA ILE A 145 7.36 -0.30 -5.99
C ILE A 145 7.60 -1.82 -5.90
N PRO A 146 8.83 -2.33 -5.80
CA PRO A 146 9.09 -3.77 -5.82
C PRO A 146 8.37 -4.51 -4.68
N ASN A 147 8.03 -5.80 -4.88
CA ASN A 147 7.64 -6.66 -3.74
C ASN A 147 8.71 -6.61 -2.65
N THR A 148 8.28 -6.71 -1.39
CA THR A 148 9.10 -6.54 -0.17
C THR A 148 9.81 -5.20 -0.02
N SER A 149 9.63 -4.24 -0.93
CA SER A 149 10.21 -2.91 -0.77
C SER A 149 9.66 -2.19 0.46
N ILE A 150 10.49 -1.31 1.01
CA ILE A 150 10.25 -0.57 2.24
C ILE A 150 10.08 0.92 1.92
N SER A 151 8.96 1.49 2.34
CA SER A 151 8.76 2.93 2.41
C SER A 151 8.67 3.37 3.88
N VAL A 152 9.27 4.50 4.23
CA VAL A 152 9.27 5.04 5.60
C VAL A 152 8.66 6.43 5.58
N ILE A 153 7.64 6.63 6.40
CA ILE A 153 6.91 7.90 6.52
C ILE A 153 6.79 8.24 8.00
N HIS A 154 7.08 9.49 8.35
CA HIS A 154 6.80 10.03 9.68
C HIS A 154 5.48 10.77 9.65
N VAL A 155 4.53 10.30 10.44
CA VAL A 155 3.19 10.90 10.53
C VAL A 155 3.02 11.51 11.91
N SER A 156 2.78 12.81 11.96
CA SER A 156 2.50 13.53 13.19
C SER A 156 1.12 13.16 13.71
N GLY A 157 1.08 12.58 14.90
CA GLY A 157 -0.17 12.27 15.59
C GLY A 157 -0.83 13.48 16.24
N SER A 158 -0.25 14.68 16.15
CA SER A 158 -0.78 15.91 16.75
C SER A 158 -1.33 16.91 15.75
N ASP A 159 -0.69 17.07 14.59
CA ASP A 159 -1.08 18.05 13.57
C ASP A 159 -1.33 17.43 12.19
N GLY A 160 -1.19 16.11 12.06
CA GLY A 160 -1.47 15.38 10.81
C GLY A 160 -0.48 15.68 9.69
N ARG A 161 0.71 16.23 9.99
CA ARG A 161 1.78 16.41 9.01
C ARG A 161 2.49 15.10 8.67
N TRP A 162 2.80 14.90 7.39
CA TRP A 162 3.48 13.71 6.87
C TRP A 162 4.85 14.09 6.30
N ILE A 163 5.85 13.24 6.51
CA ILE A 163 7.20 13.39 5.98
C ILE A 163 7.63 12.04 5.40
N LEU A 164 7.78 11.98 4.08
CA LEU A 164 8.34 10.81 3.41
C LEU A 164 9.87 10.81 3.57
N GLU A 165 10.41 9.78 4.22
CA GLU A 165 11.87 9.59 4.33
C GLU A 165 12.39 8.67 3.22
N LYS A 166 11.65 7.60 2.92
CA LYS A 166 12.09 6.54 2.02
C LYS A 166 10.92 6.03 1.19
N PHE A 167 11.15 5.81 -0.09
CA PHE A 167 10.14 5.34 -1.04
C PHE A 167 10.63 4.08 -1.77
N GLY A 168 9.92 2.97 -1.60
CA GLY A 168 10.10 1.76 -2.40
C GLY A 168 11.52 1.16 -2.37
N ASP A 169 12.24 1.29 -1.26
CA ASP A 169 13.61 0.78 -1.13
C ASP A 169 13.65 -0.74 -1.05
N ALA A 170 14.30 -1.35 -2.03
CA ALA A 170 14.51 -2.80 -2.12
C ALA A 170 15.99 -3.18 -1.98
N GLY A 171 16.85 -2.30 -1.43
CA GLY A 171 18.28 -2.55 -1.31
C GLY A 171 18.64 -3.86 -0.59
N HIS A 172 17.81 -4.30 0.36
CA HIS A 172 17.97 -5.56 1.08
C HIS A 172 17.89 -6.81 0.19
N LEU A 173 17.29 -6.72 -1.01
CA LEU A 173 17.23 -7.83 -1.95
C LEU A 173 18.53 -8.04 -2.74
N THR A 174 19.42 -7.04 -2.73
CA THR A 174 20.66 -7.08 -3.53
C THR A 174 21.83 -7.79 -2.84
N GLY A 175 21.68 -8.20 -1.57
CA GLY A 175 22.79 -8.69 -0.74
C GLY A 175 23.01 -10.21 -0.71
N ASP A 176 21.98 -11.04 -0.92
CA ASP A 176 22.00 -12.45 -0.50
C ASP A 176 21.55 -13.46 -1.57
N GLY A 177 21.71 -13.15 -2.87
CA GLY A 177 21.41 -14.10 -3.95
C GLY A 177 19.92 -14.30 -4.24
N PHE A 178 19.08 -13.32 -3.86
CA PHE A 178 17.74 -13.21 -4.44
C PHE A 178 17.86 -12.74 -5.91
N PRO A 179 17.11 -13.34 -6.85
CA PRO A 179 17.15 -12.98 -8.27
C PRO A 179 16.61 -11.57 -8.55
#